data_AF-A0A519ZKT6-F1
#
_entry.id   AF-A0A519ZKT6-F1
#
_cell.length_a   1.000
_cell.length_b   1.000
_cell.length_c   1.000
_cell.angle_alpha   90.00
_cell.angle_beta   90.00
_cell.angle_gamma   90.00
#
_symmetry.space_group_name_H-M   'P 1'
#
loop_
_entity.id
_entity.type
_entity.pdbx_description
1 polymer ?
#
loop_
_entity_poly.entity_id
_entity_poly.type
_entity_poly.pdbx_seq_one_letter_code
_entity_poly.pdbx_strand_id
1 'polypeptide(L)'
;MQEIELKFQVPAERMGAVKTALLALQRATTTPLAMHAAYVDTLDSRLAARKMALRVRREGEAWVQTFKAEGGDAMTRLEDNVALSPHGPVFRDGRPVADLSLHLDTAVQRALAAALGEPSAQGSLGIVYDTVFDRHTAEMHGPHGSVQLCLDQGQVRAGALSQALCELEFELLDGSPLAVIDAARPWVGAHGLWLDVQSKAYRGTRLAQAARAGDQIPECRPVPLEVLPPPPSLTSSNLAEATQGGVSQAWLRSALNTTLDIAAGNLSEVAWARPGWSSPRHFAEIAGGDVERGV
;
A
#
# COMPACT_ATOMS: atom_id res chain seq x y z
N MET A 1 -14.43 6.92 -8.12
CA MET A 1 -13.43 7.86 -7.57
C MET A 1 -12.08 7.15 -7.63
N GLN A 2 -10.97 7.83 -7.89
CA GLN A 2 -9.64 7.22 -7.88
C GLN A 2 -8.94 7.59 -6.56
N GLU A 3 -8.58 6.57 -5.78
CA GLU A 3 -7.76 6.71 -4.56
C GLU A 3 -6.29 6.91 -4.97
N ILE A 4 -5.59 7.85 -4.36
CA ILE A 4 -4.15 8.10 -4.59
C ILE A 4 -3.45 8.12 -3.23
N GLU A 5 -2.57 7.15 -3.01
CA GLU A 5 -1.88 6.98 -1.74
C GLU A 5 -0.39 6.62 -1.91
N LEU A 6 0.42 6.95 -0.90
CA LEU A 6 1.73 6.35 -0.66
C LEU A 6 1.74 5.68 0.70
N LYS A 7 2.28 4.46 0.76
CA LYS A 7 2.43 3.73 2.01
C LYS A 7 3.88 3.48 2.33
N PHE A 8 4.20 3.60 3.60
CA PHE A 8 5.52 3.31 4.12
C PHE A 8 5.43 2.39 5.32
N GLN A 9 6.41 1.49 5.46
CA GLN A 9 6.61 0.79 6.72
C GLN A 9 7.39 1.67 7.70
N VAL A 10 7.10 1.47 8.98
CA VAL A 10 7.70 2.19 10.10
C VAL A 10 8.65 1.26 10.84
N PRO A 11 9.92 1.64 11.06
CA PRO A 11 10.82 0.86 11.92
C PRO A 11 10.20 0.70 13.30
N ALA A 12 10.26 -0.51 13.86
CA ALA A 12 9.63 -0.81 15.15
C ALA A 12 10.12 0.15 16.26
N GLU A 13 11.41 0.47 16.26
CA GLU A 13 12.04 1.40 17.20
C GLU A 13 11.67 2.88 16.97
N ARG A 14 11.13 3.21 15.79
CA ARG A 14 10.68 4.57 15.44
C ARG A 14 9.17 4.78 15.60
N MET A 15 8.42 3.71 15.87
CA MET A 15 6.96 3.77 15.99
C MET A 15 6.48 4.83 17.00
N GLY A 16 7.10 4.89 18.19
CA GLY A 16 6.76 5.90 19.19
C GLY A 16 6.98 7.34 18.70
N ALA A 17 8.11 7.59 18.02
CA ALA A 17 8.45 8.92 17.50
C ALA A 17 7.50 9.34 16.36
N VAL A 18 7.16 8.42 15.45
CA VAL A 18 6.19 8.65 14.36
C VAL A 18 4.82 8.96 14.95
N LYS A 19 4.37 8.16 15.94
CA LYS A 19 3.10 8.40 16.64
C LYS A 19 3.07 9.77 17.31
N THR A 20 4.12 10.16 18.02
CA THR A 20 4.22 11.50 18.64
C THR A 20 4.16 12.61 17.60
N ALA A 21 4.90 12.48 16.49
CA ALA A 21 4.88 13.47 15.41
C ALA A 21 3.49 13.60 14.77
N LEU A 22 2.78 12.47 14.58
CA LEU A 22 1.44 12.45 14.00
C LEU A 22 0.42 13.14 14.90
N LEU A 23 0.42 12.80 16.19
CA LEU A 23 -0.49 13.39 17.16
C LEU A 23 -0.23 14.89 17.35
N ALA A 24 1.00 15.35 17.15
CA ALA A 24 1.34 16.78 17.19
C ALA A 24 0.71 17.61 16.05
N LEU A 25 0.27 16.96 14.96
CA LEU A 25 -0.49 17.63 13.89
C LEU A 25 -1.96 17.87 14.27
N GLN A 26 -2.46 17.17 15.28
CA GLN A 26 -3.86 17.27 15.66
C GLN A 26 -4.09 18.45 16.60
N ARG A 27 -5.22 19.14 16.41
CA ARG A 27 -5.63 20.25 17.30
C ARG A 27 -6.23 19.77 18.63
N ALA A 28 -6.63 18.51 18.70
CA ALA A 28 -7.20 17.89 19.89
C ALA A 28 -6.72 16.43 19.99
N THR A 29 -6.65 15.92 21.21
CA THR A 29 -6.33 14.51 21.46
C THR A 29 -7.42 13.63 20.85
N THR A 30 -7.06 12.79 19.88
CA THR A 30 -7.97 11.76 19.35
C THR A 30 -7.60 10.39 19.91
N THR A 31 -8.61 9.57 20.20
CA THR A 31 -8.38 8.14 20.42
C THR A 31 -8.14 7.44 19.08
N PRO A 32 -7.31 6.38 19.04
CA PRO A 32 -7.22 5.55 17.85
C PRO A 32 -8.58 4.97 17.47
N LEU A 33 -8.77 4.77 16.17
CA LEU A 33 -9.87 4.00 15.62
C LEU A 33 -9.48 2.53 15.56
N ALA A 34 -10.21 1.66 16.27
CA ALA A 34 -10.02 0.22 16.19
C ALA A 34 -10.50 -0.30 14.82
N MET A 35 -9.61 -0.98 14.10
CA MET A 35 -9.85 -1.50 12.76
C MET A 35 -9.76 -3.03 12.78
N HIS A 36 -10.79 -3.70 12.27
CA HIS A 36 -10.77 -5.15 12.07
C HIS A 36 -11.34 -5.47 10.69
N ALA A 37 -10.57 -6.12 9.82
CA ALA A 37 -11.06 -6.56 8.52
C ALA A 37 -10.87 -8.06 8.35
N ALA A 38 -11.95 -8.75 8.03
CA ALA A 38 -11.95 -10.16 7.63
C ALA A 38 -11.91 -10.25 6.11
N TYR A 39 -10.87 -10.86 5.57
CA TYR A 39 -10.67 -11.01 4.14
C TYR A 39 -11.22 -12.35 3.65
N VAL A 40 -12.00 -12.30 2.59
CA VAL A 40 -12.73 -13.44 2.04
C VAL A 40 -12.13 -13.83 0.70
N ASP A 41 -11.86 -15.11 0.52
CA ASP A 41 -11.45 -15.70 -0.75
C ASP A 41 -11.83 -17.19 -0.75
N THR A 42 -11.57 -17.84 -1.87
CA THR A 42 -11.59 -19.28 -2.06
C THR A 42 -10.33 -19.93 -1.49
N LEU A 43 -10.38 -21.24 -1.20
CA LEU A 43 -9.23 -21.96 -0.62
C LEU A 43 -8.01 -21.96 -1.56
N ASP A 44 -8.25 -21.94 -2.86
CA ASP A 44 -7.26 -21.82 -3.94
C ASP A 44 -6.94 -20.37 -4.32
N SER A 45 -7.40 -19.38 -3.53
CA SER A 45 -7.03 -17.97 -3.65
C SER A 45 -7.35 -17.33 -5.01
N ARG A 46 -8.51 -17.65 -5.60
CA ARG A 46 -8.91 -17.17 -6.94
C ARG A 46 -9.05 -15.65 -7.05
N LEU A 47 -9.48 -14.94 -6.00
CA LEU A 47 -9.49 -13.48 -6.02
C LEU A 47 -8.07 -12.94 -6.00
N ALA A 48 -7.24 -13.42 -5.06
CA ALA A 48 -5.86 -12.96 -4.94
C ALA A 48 -5.01 -13.30 -6.17
N ALA A 49 -5.25 -14.43 -6.84
CA ALA A 49 -4.60 -14.82 -8.10
C ALA A 49 -4.87 -13.82 -9.23
N ARG A 50 -5.95 -13.04 -9.13
CA ARG A 50 -6.28 -11.92 -10.03
C ARG A 50 -6.04 -10.56 -9.39
N LYS A 51 -5.27 -10.52 -8.30
CA LYS A 51 -4.93 -9.30 -7.54
C LYS A 51 -6.18 -8.53 -7.09
N MET A 52 -7.23 -9.27 -6.74
CA MET A 52 -8.47 -8.76 -6.18
C MET A 52 -8.53 -9.08 -4.68
N ALA A 53 -9.24 -8.26 -3.92
CA ALA A 53 -9.47 -8.47 -2.51
C ALA A 53 -10.92 -8.13 -2.16
N LEU A 54 -11.58 -9.01 -1.40
CA LEU A 54 -12.87 -8.77 -0.81
C LEU A 54 -12.73 -8.83 0.71
N ARG A 55 -13.27 -7.84 1.42
CA ARG A 55 -13.23 -7.82 2.88
C ARG A 55 -14.50 -7.28 3.50
N VAL A 56 -14.82 -7.78 4.68
CA VAL A 56 -15.79 -7.16 5.59
C VAL A 56 -15.02 -6.52 6.73
N ARG A 57 -15.11 -5.20 6.85
CA ARG A 57 -14.33 -4.37 7.77
C ARG A 57 -15.24 -3.70 8.80
N ARG A 58 -14.81 -3.72 10.06
CA ARG A 58 -15.33 -2.90 11.15
C ARG A 58 -14.37 -1.75 11.41
N GLU A 59 -14.92 -0.55 11.48
CA GLU A 59 -14.24 0.72 11.74
C GLU A 59 -14.89 1.36 12.96
N GLY A 60 -14.33 1.11 14.15
CA GLY A 60 -15.03 1.40 15.40
C GLY A 60 -16.36 0.65 15.48
N GLU A 61 -17.49 1.35 15.35
CA GLU A 61 -18.83 0.75 15.33
C GLU A 61 -19.41 0.56 13.92
N ALA A 62 -18.81 1.19 12.90
CA ALA A 62 -19.31 1.10 11.53
C ALA A 62 -18.83 -0.18 10.84
N TRP A 63 -19.65 -0.72 9.94
CA TRP A 63 -19.29 -1.86 9.11
C TRP A 63 -19.34 -1.49 7.63
N VAL A 64 -18.34 -1.94 6.89
CA VAL A 64 -18.19 -1.74 5.44
C VAL A 64 -17.76 -3.05 4.80
N GLN A 65 -18.35 -3.39 3.66
CA GLN A 65 -17.78 -4.38 2.75
C GLN A 65 -17.05 -3.65 1.62
N THR A 66 -15.79 -4.02 1.39
CA THR A 66 -14.99 -3.44 0.31
C THR A 66 -14.58 -4.52 -0.67
N PHE A 67 -14.79 -4.24 -1.95
CA PHE A 67 -14.09 -4.92 -3.04
C PHE A 67 -12.98 -4.00 -3.58
N LYS A 68 -11.77 -4.52 -3.72
CA LYS A 68 -10.64 -3.85 -4.39
C LYS A 68 -10.08 -4.71 -5.53
N ALA A 69 -9.67 -4.09 -6.62
CA ALA A 69 -8.93 -4.70 -7.72
C ALA A 69 -7.91 -3.72 -8.32
N GLU A 70 -6.99 -4.21 -9.15
CA GLU A 70 -6.10 -3.33 -9.92
C GLU A 70 -6.91 -2.36 -10.80
N GLY A 71 -6.43 -1.11 -10.87
CA GLY A 71 -6.95 -0.11 -11.79
C GLY A 71 -6.30 -0.21 -13.17
N GLY A 72 -6.35 0.88 -13.93
CA GLY A 72 -5.74 0.96 -15.26
C GLY A 72 -4.21 1.08 -15.26
N ASP A 73 -3.60 1.36 -14.10
CA ASP A 73 -2.16 1.51 -13.92
C ASP A 73 -1.71 1.14 -12.49
N ALA A 74 -0.41 1.21 -12.23
CA ALA A 74 0.20 0.82 -10.96
C ALA A 74 -0.31 1.62 -9.74
N MET A 75 -0.76 2.87 -9.96
CA MET A 75 -1.19 3.79 -8.91
C MET A 75 -2.70 3.83 -8.71
N THR A 76 -3.48 3.33 -9.66
CA THR A 76 -4.95 3.33 -9.59
C THR A 76 -5.49 2.00 -9.11
N ARG A 77 -6.61 2.04 -8.39
CA ARG A 77 -7.35 0.86 -7.94
C ARG A 77 -8.82 1.02 -8.32
N LEU A 78 -9.45 -0.08 -8.70
CA LEU A 78 -10.91 -0.19 -8.67
C LEU A 78 -11.30 -0.50 -7.23
N GLU A 79 -12.12 0.35 -6.63
CA GLU A 79 -12.62 0.16 -5.27
C GLU A 79 -14.11 0.44 -5.19
N ASP A 80 -14.83 -0.45 -4.52
CA ASP A 80 -16.25 -0.31 -4.23
C ASP A 80 -16.51 -0.61 -2.75
N ASN A 81 -17.03 0.40 -2.04
CA ASN A 81 -17.28 0.39 -0.61
C ASN A 81 -18.78 0.44 -0.35
N VAL A 82 -19.30 -0.59 0.30
CA VAL A 82 -20.72 -0.69 0.68
C VAL A 82 -20.84 -0.64 2.20
N ALA A 83 -21.48 0.41 2.72
CA ALA A 83 -21.81 0.51 4.13
C ALA A 83 -22.85 -0.56 4.51
N LEU A 84 -22.60 -1.29 5.60
CA LEU A 84 -23.50 -2.31 6.14
C LEU A 84 -24.32 -1.80 7.34
N SER A 85 -24.10 -0.55 7.75
CA SER A 85 -24.83 0.08 8.83
C SER A 85 -26.30 0.36 8.46
N PRO A 86 -27.24 0.30 9.41
CA PRO A 86 -27.03 0.07 10.85
C PRO A 86 -27.01 -1.41 11.24
N HIS A 87 -27.29 -2.33 10.31
CA HIS A 87 -27.55 -3.73 10.64
C HIS A 87 -26.28 -4.58 10.81
N GLY A 88 -25.15 -4.13 10.26
CA GLY A 88 -23.92 -4.90 10.21
C GLY A 88 -23.99 -6.08 9.23
N PRO A 89 -22.92 -6.87 9.12
CA PRO A 89 -22.92 -8.07 8.28
C PRO A 89 -23.73 -9.19 8.92
N VAL A 90 -24.14 -10.15 8.10
CA VAL A 90 -24.59 -11.45 8.61
C VAL A 90 -23.40 -12.17 9.23
N PHE A 91 -23.62 -12.82 10.38
CA PHE A 91 -22.60 -13.65 11.03
C PHE A 91 -22.91 -15.14 10.91
N ARG A 92 -21.88 -15.95 10.69
CA ARG A 92 -21.92 -17.41 10.76
C ARG A 92 -20.74 -17.88 11.60
N ASP A 93 -21.01 -18.68 12.63
CA ASP A 93 -19.99 -19.19 13.58
C ASP A 93 -19.13 -18.07 14.19
N GLY A 94 -19.76 -16.93 14.52
CA GLY A 94 -19.08 -15.77 15.10
C GLY A 94 -18.22 -14.96 14.13
N ARG A 95 -18.28 -15.26 12.83
CA ARG A 95 -17.51 -14.57 11.78
C ARG A 95 -18.42 -13.86 10.77
N PRO A 96 -18.03 -12.69 10.25
CA PRO A 96 -18.83 -11.98 9.25
C PRO A 96 -18.84 -12.74 7.92
N VAL A 97 -19.97 -12.68 7.23
CA VAL A 97 -20.16 -13.27 5.90
C VAL A 97 -20.20 -12.14 4.88
N ALA A 98 -19.37 -12.24 3.84
CA ALA A 98 -19.43 -11.31 2.72
C ALA A 98 -20.60 -11.63 1.79
N ASP A 99 -21.27 -10.59 1.30
CA ASP A 99 -22.38 -10.68 0.36
C ASP A 99 -22.00 -10.02 -0.97
N LEU A 100 -21.72 -10.84 -1.98
CA LEU A 100 -21.31 -10.36 -3.31
C LEU A 100 -22.41 -9.53 -4.00
N SER A 101 -23.69 -9.74 -3.64
CA SER A 101 -24.81 -9.06 -4.28
C SER A 101 -24.88 -7.56 -3.96
N LEU A 102 -24.16 -7.14 -2.91
CA LEU A 102 -24.04 -5.74 -2.52
C LEU A 102 -23.28 -4.89 -3.54
N HIS A 103 -22.42 -5.48 -4.35
CA HIS A 103 -21.63 -4.78 -5.34
C HIS A 103 -22.40 -4.64 -6.66
N LEU A 104 -22.95 -3.45 -6.90
CA LEU A 104 -23.82 -3.16 -8.04
C LEU A 104 -23.08 -2.59 -9.26
N ASP A 105 -21.83 -2.15 -9.09
CA ASP A 105 -21.02 -1.63 -10.19
C ASP A 105 -20.72 -2.73 -11.22
N THR A 106 -20.99 -2.45 -12.50
CA THR A 106 -20.84 -3.46 -13.55
C THR A 106 -19.39 -3.91 -13.76
N ALA A 107 -18.39 -3.05 -13.53
CA ALA A 107 -16.99 -3.43 -13.63
C ALA A 107 -16.59 -4.36 -12.49
N VAL A 108 -17.07 -4.09 -11.27
CA VAL A 108 -16.88 -4.97 -10.10
C VAL A 108 -17.54 -6.33 -10.31
N GLN A 109 -18.79 -6.36 -10.78
CA GLN A 109 -19.51 -7.61 -11.05
C GLN A 109 -18.79 -8.47 -12.10
N ARG A 110 -18.30 -7.85 -13.19
CA ARG A 110 -17.51 -8.56 -14.20
C ARG A 110 -16.19 -9.09 -13.64
N ALA A 111 -15.51 -8.31 -12.80
CA ALA A 111 -14.27 -8.74 -12.16
C ALA A 111 -14.49 -9.95 -11.24
N LEU A 112 -15.52 -9.90 -10.39
CA LEU A 112 -15.93 -11.01 -9.52
C LEU A 112 -16.29 -12.26 -10.31
N ALA A 113 -17.11 -12.12 -11.37
CA ALA A 113 -17.50 -13.24 -12.22
C ALA A 113 -16.29 -13.85 -12.95
N ALA A 114 -15.37 -13.02 -13.46
CA ALA A 114 -14.14 -13.49 -14.09
C ALA A 114 -13.23 -14.24 -13.10
N ALA A 115 -13.23 -13.83 -11.82
CA ALA A 115 -12.40 -14.44 -10.80
C ALA A 115 -12.97 -15.76 -10.26
N LEU A 116 -14.26 -15.77 -9.94
CA LEU A 116 -14.89 -16.87 -9.21
C LEU A 116 -15.69 -17.82 -10.11
N GLY A 117 -15.99 -17.42 -11.34
CA GLY A 117 -16.88 -18.16 -12.25
C GLY A 117 -18.35 -18.03 -11.87
N GLU A 118 -19.19 -18.91 -12.42
CA GLU A 118 -20.63 -18.97 -12.17
C GLU A 118 -20.98 -19.26 -10.69
N PRO A 119 -22.19 -18.90 -10.22
CA PRO A 119 -22.69 -19.16 -8.86
C PRO A 119 -22.43 -20.55 -8.30
N SER A 120 -22.61 -21.56 -9.14
CA SER A 120 -22.39 -22.97 -8.81
C SER A 120 -20.91 -23.37 -8.73
N ALA A 121 -19.99 -22.57 -9.28
CA ALA A 121 -18.56 -22.82 -9.38
C ALA A 121 -17.71 -21.96 -8.43
N GLN A 122 -18.33 -21.09 -7.63
CA GLN A 122 -17.65 -20.16 -6.72
C GLN A 122 -16.91 -20.82 -5.56
N GLY A 123 -17.00 -22.14 -5.41
CA GLY A 123 -16.43 -22.84 -4.27
C GLY A 123 -17.00 -22.27 -2.95
N SER A 124 -16.51 -22.74 -1.81
CA SER A 124 -16.85 -22.10 -0.54
C SER A 124 -15.97 -20.87 -0.36
N LEU A 125 -16.51 -19.67 -0.63
CA LEU A 125 -15.91 -18.44 -0.12
C LEU A 125 -15.89 -18.49 1.41
N GLY A 126 -14.73 -18.19 1.98
CA GLY A 126 -14.54 -18.18 3.42
C GLY A 126 -13.50 -17.17 3.82
N ILE A 127 -13.45 -16.86 5.13
CA ILE A 127 -12.41 -15.97 5.65
C ILE A 127 -11.07 -16.70 5.59
N VAL A 128 -10.10 -16.06 4.95
CA VAL A 128 -8.76 -16.62 4.72
C VAL A 128 -7.71 -16.03 5.66
N TYR A 129 -7.89 -14.77 6.06
CA TYR A 129 -7.06 -14.06 7.04
C TYR A 129 -7.81 -12.82 7.55
N ASP A 130 -7.33 -12.25 8.64
CA ASP A 130 -7.88 -11.05 9.25
C ASP A 130 -6.76 -10.01 9.46
N THR A 131 -7.07 -8.72 9.37
CA THR A 131 -6.20 -7.64 9.87
C THR A 131 -6.83 -6.99 11.08
N VAL A 132 -6.05 -6.80 12.15
CA VAL A 132 -6.48 -6.13 13.39
C VAL A 132 -5.44 -5.12 13.78
N PHE A 133 -5.81 -3.85 13.80
CA PHE A 133 -4.89 -2.76 14.10
C PHE A 133 -5.64 -1.53 14.62
N ASP A 134 -4.92 -0.68 15.30
CA ASP A 134 -5.37 0.66 15.68
C ASP A 134 -4.87 1.67 14.65
N ARG A 135 -5.77 2.51 14.15
CA ARG A 135 -5.46 3.60 13.23
C ARG A 135 -5.48 4.94 13.96
N HIS A 136 -4.40 5.70 13.85
CA HIS A 136 -4.37 7.12 14.20
C HIS A 136 -4.36 7.92 12.92
N THR A 137 -5.16 8.99 12.84
CA THR A 137 -5.25 9.82 11.64
C THR A 137 -4.86 11.26 11.93
N ALA A 138 -4.22 11.92 10.97
CA ALA A 138 -4.02 13.37 11.00
C ALA A 138 -4.19 13.93 9.60
N GLU A 139 -4.44 15.23 9.49
CA GLU A 139 -4.49 15.92 8.20
C GLU A 139 -3.32 16.90 8.08
N MET A 140 -2.71 16.91 6.91
CA MET A 140 -1.74 17.92 6.49
C MET A 140 -2.31 18.71 5.33
N HIS A 141 -2.13 20.03 5.39
CA HIS A 141 -2.55 20.96 4.33
C HIS A 141 -1.31 21.60 3.74
N GLY A 142 -1.22 21.64 2.41
CA GLY A 142 -0.09 22.18 1.69
C GLY A 142 -0.49 22.92 0.41
N PRO A 143 0.48 23.46 -0.33
CA PRO A 143 0.23 24.23 -1.54
C PRO A 143 -0.42 23.41 -2.67
N HIS A 144 -0.24 22.09 -2.65
CA HIS A 144 -0.70 21.18 -3.68
C HIS A 144 -1.99 20.43 -3.33
N GLY A 145 -2.55 20.62 -2.13
CA GLY A 145 -3.72 19.89 -1.67
C GLY A 145 -3.71 19.56 -0.18
N SER A 146 -4.67 18.72 0.23
CA SER A 146 -4.74 18.14 1.58
C SER A 146 -4.50 16.63 1.54
N VAL A 147 -3.83 16.14 2.58
CA VAL A 147 -3.41 14.74 2.70
C VAL A 147 -3.80 14.23 4.07
N GLN A 148 -4.43 13.05 4.12
CA GLN A 148 -4.64 12.31 5.36
C GLN A 148 -3.44 11.40 5.60
N LEU A 149 -2.90 11.47 6.81
CA LEU A 149 -1.90 10.54 7.31
C LEU A 149 -2.62 9.49 8.16
N CYS A 150 -2.39 8.21 7.89
CA CYS A 150 -2.92 7.10 8.67
C CYS A 150 -1.77 6.25 9.22
N LEU A 151 -1.55 6.30 10.53
CA LEU A 151 -0.62 5.40 11.22
C LEU A 151 -1.36 4.18 11.72
N ASP A 152 -1.05 3.03 11.14
CA ASP A 152 -1.63 1.74 11.50
C ASP A 152 -0.64 0.89 12.30
N GLN A 153 -1.08 0.44 13.47
CA GLN A 153 -0.30 -0.45 14.33
C GLN A 153 -1.13 -1.65 14.78
N GLY A 154 -0.66 -2.86 14.45
CA GLY A 154 -1.33 -4.09 14.84
C GLY A 154 -0.75 -5.31 14.15
N GLN A 155 -1.59 -6.14 13.55
CA GLN A 155 -1.17 -7.41 12.95
C GLN A 155 -2.10 -7.90 11.83
N VAL A 156 -1.51 -8.67 10.92
CA VAL A 156 -2.20 -9.55 9.97
C VAL A 156 -2.16 -10.97 10.54
N ARG A 157 -3.30 -11.68 10.56
CA ARG A 157 -3.43 -13.01 11.17
C ARG A 157 -4.00 -14.00 10.16
N ALA A 158 -3.40 -15.18 10.05
CA ALA A 158 -3.92 -16.26 9.23
C ALA A 158 -3.64 -17.61 9.89
N GLY A 159 -4.70 -18.37 10.23
CA GLY A 159 -4.56 -19.60 11.00
C GLY A 159 -3.83 -19.35 12.32
N ALA A 160 -2.75 -20.09 12.56
CA ALA A 160 -1.88 -19.92 13.73
C ALA A 160 -0.76 -18.88 13.54
N LEU A 161 -0.62 -18.31 12.33
CA LEU A 161 0.43 -17.34 12.02
C LEU A 161 -0.06 -15.90 12.22
N SER A 162 0.86 -15.03 12.65
CA SER A 162 0.63 -13.60 12.77
C SER A 162 1.86 -12.82 12.31
N GLN A 163 1.65 -11.71 11.61
CA GLN A 163 2.70 -10.79 11.16
C GLN A 163 2.38 -9.38 11.63
N ALA A 164 3.36 -8.69 12.21
CA ALA A 164 3.22 -7.31 12.70
C ALA A 164 2.89 -6.34 11.56
N LEU A 165 1.99 -5.40 11.81
CA LEU A 165 1.57 -4.35 10.89
C LEU A 165 1.96 -3.00 11.51
N CYS A 166 2.88 -2.29 10.87
CA CYS A 166 3.48 -1.05 11.34
C CYS A 166 3.69 -0.12 10.15
N GLU A 167 2.67 0.62 9.75
CA GLU A 167 2.69 1.38 8.50
C GLU A 167 2.10 2.79 8.65
N LEU A 168 2.64 3.70 7.85
CA LEU A 168 2.16 5.07 7.70
C LEU A 168 1.72 5.27 6.24
N GLU A 169 0.43 5.49 6.04
CA GLU A 169 -0.19 5.80 4.75
C GLU A 169 -0.41 7.31 4.62
N PHE A 170 -0.19 7.84 3.42
CA PHE A 170 -0.48 9.22 3.03
C PHE A 170 -1.48 9.17 1.88
N GLU A 171 -2.72 9.55 2.15
CA GLU A 171 -3.84 9.48 1.20
C GLU A 171 -4.23 10.90 0.76
N LEU A 172 -4.34 11.11 -0.55
CA LEU A 172 -4.79 12.37 -1.11
C LEU A 172 -6.28 12.58 -0.83
N LEU A 173 -6.62 13.66 -0.13
CA LEU A 173 -8.02 14.04 0.09
C LEU A 173 -8.54 14.96 -1.01
N ASP A 174 -7.74 15.98 -1.36
CA ASP A 174 -8.02 16.92 -2.44
C ASP A 174 -6.72 17.47 -3.04
N GLY A 175 -6.81 17.99 -4.26
CA GLY A 175 -5.70 18.62 -4.96
C GLY A 175 -4.96 17.67 -5.91
N SER A 176 -3.64 17.77 -5.95
CA SER A 176 -2.80 17.04 -6.91
C SER A 176 -1.99 15.93 -6.22
N PRO A 177 -1.59 14.87 -6.97
CA PRO A 177 -0.73 13.80 -6.43
C PRO A 177 0.59 14.28 -5.82
N LEU A 178 1.07 15.48 -6.19
CA LEU A 178 2.26 16.09 -5.59
C LEU A 178 2.08 16.35 -4.09
N ALA A 179 0.86 16.60 -3.62
CA ALA A 179 0.59 16.83 -2.20
C ALA A 179 1.03 15.63 -1.34
N VAL A 180 0.79 14.41 -1.81
CA VAL A 180 1.18 13.17 -1.12
C VAL A 180 2.70 13.06 -1.02
N ILE A 181 3.42 13.38 -2.10
CA ILE A 181 4.89 13.34 -2.14
C ILE A 181 5.49 14.38 -1.18
N ASP A 182 4.96 15.61 -1.22
CA ASP A 182 5.43 16.70 -0.36
C ASP A 182 5.15 16.41 1.11
N ALA A 183 3.99 15.84 1.43
CA ALA A 183 3.64 15.42 2.79
C ALA A 183 4.55 14.29 3.28
N ALA A 184 4.86 13.28 2.45
CA ALA A 184 5.63 12.12 2.86
C ALA A 184 7.14 12.38 3.03
N ARG A 185 7.73 13.25 2.20
CA ARG A 185 9.18 13.50 2.15
C ARG A 185 9.84 13.79 3.52
N PRO A 186 9.33 14.72 4.37
CA PRO A 186 9.97 14.99 5.66
C PRO A 186 9.89 13.80 6.62
N TRP A 187 8.86 12.97 6.52
CA TRP A 187 8.69 11.79 7.38
C TRP A 187 9.67 10.68 7.05
N VAL A 188 9.89 10.43 5.75
CA VAL A 188 10.88 9.45 5.27
C VAL A 188 12.26 9.75 5.84
N GLY A 189 12.72 11.00 5.72
CA GLY A 189 14.03 11.41 6.22
C GLY A 189 14.13 11.39 7.76
N ALA A 190 13.12 11.91 8.46
CA ALA A 190 13.14 12.04 9.91
C ALA A 190 13.00 10.70 10.66
N HIS A 191 12.25 9.75 10.08
CA HIS A 191 11.88 8.50 10.76
C HIS A 191 12.44 7.25 10.08
N GLY A 192 13.18 7.38 8.98
CA GLY A 192 13.74 6.24 8.25
C GLY A 192 12.66 5.35 7.64
N LEU A 193 11.52 5.94 7.24
CA LEU A 193 10.44 5.18 6.62
C LEU A 193 10.89 4.64 5.27
N TRP A 194 10.33 3.51 4.86
CA TRP A 194 10.59 2.95 3.53
C TRP A 194 9.29 2.66 2.78
N LEU A 195 9.31 2.93 1.48
CA LEU A 195 8.16 2.72 0.61
C LEU A 195 7.76 1.25 0.64
N ASP A 196 6.47 0.99 0.84
CA ASP A 196 5.91 -0.35 0.79
C ASP A 196 4.72 -0.40 -0.16
N VAL A 197 4.93 -1.10 -1.26
CA VAL A 197 3.95 -1.29 -2.33
C VAL A 197 3.09 -2.54 -2.12
N GLN A 198 3.37 -3.35 -1.09
CA GLN A 198 2.55 -4.51 -0.78
C GLN A 198 1.27 -4.08 -0.10
N SER A 199 0.12 -4.40 -0.67
CA SER A 199 -1.15 -4.19 0.02
C SER A 199 -1.25 -5.07 1.27
N LYS A 200 -2.04 -4.64 2.26
CA LYS A 200 -2.40 -5.49 3.42
C LYS A 200 -2.99 -6.84 2.95
N ALA A 201 -3.72 -6.82 1.83
CA ALA A 201 -4.29 -8.02 1.22
C ALA A 201 -3.22 -8.97 0.67
N TYR A 202 -2.20 -8.45 -0.01
CA TYR A 202 -1.08 -9.25 -0.51
C TYR A 202 -0.34 -9.94 0.64
N ARG A 203 -0.01 -9.19 1.70
CA ARG A 203 0.63 -9.73 2.90
C ARG A 203 -0.21 -10.81 3.58
N GLY A 204 -1.52 -10.57 3.71
CA GLY A 204 -2.45 -11.54 4.27
C GLY A 204 -2.59 -12.82 3.45
N THR A 205 -2.64 -12.71 2.11
CA THR A 205 -2.68 -13.87 1.22
C THR A 205 -1.41 -14.72 1.37
N ARG A 206 -0.21 -14.10 1.37
CA ARG A 206 1.05 -14.82 1.60
C ARG A 206 1.05 -15.53 2.96
N LEU A 207 0.61 -14.84 4.01
CA LEU A 207 0.52 -15.40 5.35
C LEU A 207 -0.45 -16.58 5.42
N ALA A 208 -1.60 -16.49 4.76
CA ALA A 208 -2.60 -17.56 4.69
C ALA A 208 -2.10 -18.77 3.91
N GLN A 209 -1.36 -18.56 2.82
CA GLN A 209 -0.74 -19.63 2.05
C GLN A 209 0.32 -20.37 2.89
N ALA A 210 1.21 -19.64 3.56
CA ALA A 210 2.19 -20.23 4.47
C ALA A 210 1.51 -21.02 5.62
N ALA A 211 0.47 -20.46 6.22
CA ALA A 211 -0.28 -21.13 7.28
C ALA A 211 -0.93 -22.45 6.83
N ARG A 212 -1.40 -22.53 5.58
CA ARG A 212 -1.97 -23.76 5.00
C ARG A 212 -0.90 -24.79 4.65
N ALA A 213 0.26 -24.34 4.17
CA ALA A 213 1.39 -25.21 3.85
C ALA A 213 2.08 -25.76 5.11
N GLY A 214 1.84 -25.17 6.27
CA GLY A 214 2.58 -25.48 7.50
C GLY A 214 3.98 -24.87 7.52
N ASP A 215 4.22 -23.89 6.65
CA ASP A 215 5.50 -23.21 6.52
C ASP A 215 5.66 -22.12 7.60
N GLN A 216 6.91 -21.74 7.84
CA GLN A 216 7.19 -20.53 8.61
C GLN A 216 6.81 -19.28 7.81
N ILE A 217 6.53 -18.20 8.53
CA ILE A 217 6.29 -16.89 7.91
C ILE A 217 7.53 -16.57 7.07
N PRO A 218 7.38 -16.28 5.77
CA PRO A 218 8.50 -15.81 4.96
C PRO A 218 9.08 -14.56 5.63
N GLU A 219 10.34 -14.62 6.06
CA GLU A 219 11.04 -13.43 6.51
C GLU A 219 11.03 -12.41 5.38
N CYS A 220 10.60 -11.18 5.66
CA CYS A 220 10.88 -10.06 4.76
C CYS A 220 12.40 -9.86 4.77
N ARG A 221 13.10 -10.45 3.79
CA ARG A 221 14.56 -10.36 3.69
C ARG A 221 14.96 -9.20 2.78
N PRO A 222 15.81 -8.29 3.26
CA PRO A 222 16.28 -7.17 2.45
C PRO A 222 16.92 -7.64 1.15
N VAL A 223 16.53 -7.05 0.04
CA VAL A 223 17.29 -7.09 -1.21
C VAL A 223 17.99 -5.73 -1.39
N PRO A 224 19.31 -5.68 -1.54
CA PRO A 224 20.01 -4.43 -1.84
C PRO A 224 19.47 -3.84 -3.14
N LEU A 225 19.31 -2.50 -3.20
CA LEU A 225 18.88 -1.77 -4.41
C LEU A 225 19.77 -2.11 -5.63
N GLU A 226 21.02 -2.47 -5.37
CA GLU A 226 22.04 -2.87 -6.35
C GLU A 226 21.75 -4.21 -7.05
N VAL A 227 20.89 -5.04 -6.46
CA VAL A 227 20.49 -6.35 -7.02
C VAL A 227 19.22 -6.22 -7.87
N LEU A 228 18.54 -5.07 -7.84
CA LEU A 228 17.40 -4.83 -8.69
C LEU A 228 17.85 -4.69 -10.14
N PRO A 229 17.08 -5.24 -11.10
CA PRO A 229 17.31 -4.91 -12.49
C PRO A 229 17.25 -3.38 -12.62
N PRO A 230 18.22 -2.74 -13.31
CA PRO A 230 18.15 -1.32 -13.53
C PRO A 230 16.81 -0.98 -14.20
N PRO A 231 16.21 0.19 -13.90
CA PRO A 231 15.05 0.64 -14.69
C PRO A 231 15.43 0.54 -16.17
N PRO A 232 14.47 0.22 -17.07
CA PRO A 232 14.77 -0.01 -18.49
C PRO A 232 15.72 1.06 -18.99
N SER A 233 16.95 0.63 -19.28
CA SER A 233 18.06 1.53 -19.58
C SER A 233 17.66 2.40 -20.75
N LEU A 234 17.84 3.71 -20.61
CA LEU A 234 17.67 4.68 -21.68
C LEU A 234 18.42 4.20 -22.92
N THR A 235 17.71 3.62 -23.89
CA THR A 235 18.28 3.29 -25.18
C THR A 235 18.43 4.59 -25.99
N SER A 236 19.42 4.65 -26.87
CA SER A 236 19.64 5.81 -27.75
C SER A 236 18.39 6.20 -28.56
N SER A 237 17.51 5.24 -28.85
CA SER A 237 16.20 5.47 -29.47
C SER A 237 15.26 6.31 -28.60
N ASN A 238 15.24 6.07 -27.28
CA ASN A 238 14.36 6.77 -26.34
C ASN A 238 14.95 8.15 -25.94
N LEU A 239 16.28 8.31 -26.06
CA LEU A 239 16.96 9.58 -25.88
C LEU A 239 16.62 10.59 -26.98
N ALA A 240 16.46 10.14 -28.22
CA ALA A 240 16.14 11.01 -29.35
C ALA A 240 14.74 11.64 -29.23
N GLU A 241 13.77 10.90 -28.67
CA GLU A 241 12.43 11.42 -28.39
C GLU A 241 12.42 12.36 -27.16
N ALA A 242 13.23 12.07 -26.13
CA ALA A 242 13.33 12.91 -24.93
C ALA A 242 14.10 14.23 -25.15
N THR A 243 15.00 14.27 -26.13
CA THR A 243 15.89 15.43 -26.38
C THR A 243 15.28 16.49 -27.30
N GLN A 244 14.20 16.18 -28.03
CA GLN A 244 13.51 17.15 -28.88
C GLN A 244 12.27 17.80 -28.23
N GLY A 245 11.82 17.34 -27.06
CA GLY A 245 10.59 17.83 -26.42
C GLY A 245 10.55 17.79 -24.89
N GLY A 246 11.69 17.60 -24.22
CA GLY A 246 11.72 17.28 -22.79
C GLY A 246 11.29 15.84 -22.52
N VAL A 247 11.55 15.34 -21.31
CA VAL A 247 11.11 14.00 -20.91
C VAL A 247 9.59 13.94 -20.99
N SER A 248 9.03 13.14 -21.90
CA SER A 248 7.59 13.06 -22.07
C SER A 248 6.94 12.51 -20.79
N GLN A 249 5.80 13.06 -20.38
CA GLN A 249 5.07 12.56 -19.21
C GLN A 249 4.72 11.07 -19.35
N ALA A 250 4.49 10.60 -20.58
CA ALA A 250 4.22 9.19 -20.86
C ALA A 250 5.43 8.31 -20.52
N TRP A 251 6.65 8.76 -20.83
CA TRP A 251 7.87 8.04 -20.48
C TRP A 251 8.11 8.01 -18.97
N LEU A 252 7.98 9.15 -18.29
CA LEU A 252 8.12 9.22 -16.82
C LEU A 252 7.12 8.28 -16.13
N ARG A 253 5.87 8.26 -16.58
CA ARG A 253 4.85 7.33 -16.08
C ARG A 253 5.23 5.87 -16.34
N SER A 254 5.69 5.53 -17.54
CA SER A 254 6.10 4.17 -17.88
C SER A 254 7.29 3.69 -17.03
N ALA A 255 8.31 4.53 -16.86
CA ALA A 255 9.49 4.23 -16.05
C ALA A 255 9.12 4.09 -14.55
N LEU A 256 8.28 4.98 -14.02
CA LEU A 256 7.77 4.90 -12.65
C LEU A 256 6.92 3.66 -12.45
N ASN A 257 5.98 3.37 -13.34
CA ASN A 257 5.14 2.17 -13.27
C ASN A 257 5.99 0.90 -13.32
N THR A 258 6.96 0.83 -14.25
CA THR A 258 7.89 -0.31 -14.32
C THR A 258 8.70 -0.45 -13.03
N THR A 259 9.16 0.66 -12.46
CA THR A 259 9.91 0.64 -11.18
C THR A 259 9.01 0.18 -10.02
N LEU A 260 7.75 0.63 -10.00
CA LEU A 260 6.75 0.23 -9.01
C LEU A 260 6.30 -1.23 -9.20
N ASP A 261 6.22 -1.72 -10.42
CA ASP A 261 5.87 -3.12 -10.75
C ASP A 261 7.02 -4.06 -10.39
N ILE A 262 8.27 -3.66 -10.68
CA ILE A 262 9.47 -4.35 -10.18
C ILE A 262 9.48 -4.30 -8.65
N ALA A 263 9.08 -3.19 -8.03
CA ALA A 263 8.94 -3.11 -6.59
C ALA A 263 7.85 -4.03 -6.04
N ALA A 264 6.70 -4.11 -6.69
CA ALA A 264 5.59 -4.94 -6.24
C ALA A 264 5.87 -6.44 -6.45
N GLY A 265 6.60 -6.79 -7.51
CA GLY A 265 6.95 -8.17 -7.87
C GLY A 265 8.19 -8.72 -7.16
N ASN A 266 9.23 -7.89 -6.93
CA ASN A 266 10.53 -8.29 -6.38
C ASN A 266 10.96 -7.52 -5.12
N LEU A 267 10.41 -6.33 -4.83
CA LEU A 267 10.69 -5.58 -3.58
C LEU A 267 9.75 -5.92 -2.42
N SER A 268 8.90 -6.95 -2.58
CA SER A 268 7.99 -7.44 -1.54
C SER A 268 8.68 -8.13 -0.34
N GLU A 269 10.01 -8.19 -0.34
CA GLU A 269 10.85 -8.59 0.80
C GLU A 269 11.70 -7.42 1.33
N VAL A 270 11.56 -6.24 0.73
CA VAL A 270 12.64 -5.28 0.60
C VAL A 270 12.18 -3.89 0.98
N ALA A 271 12.34 -3.54 2.24
CA ALA A 271 13.20 -2.39 2.49
C ALA A 271 13.58 -2.29 3.96
N TRP A 272 14.80 -1.79 4.16
CA TRP A 272 15.30 -1.37 5.45
C TRP A 272 15.09 0.13 5.62
N ALA A 273 14.95 0.55 6.87
CA ALA A 273 15.51 1.82 7.31
C ALA A 273 17.03 1.71 7.31
N ARG A 274 17.75 2.53 6.53
CA ARG A 274 19.22 2.48 6.54
C ARG A 274 19.77 2.94 7.90
N PRO A 275 20.52 2.11 8.66
CA PRO A 275 21.37 2.61 9.73
C PRO A 275 22.54 3.36 9.09
N GLY A 276 22.80 4.60 9.48
CA GLY A 276 23.96 5.37 9.01
C GLY A 276 23.68 6.52 8.03
N TRP A 277 22.42 6.88 7.78
CA TRP A 277 22.09 8.22 7.25
C TRP A 277 22.18 9.26 8.38
N SER A 278 23.39 9.50 8.87
CA SER A 278 23.76 10.79 9.45
C SER A 278 23.64 11.86 8.36
N SER A 279 23.04 13.00 8.69
CA SER A 279 22.80 14.11 7.75
C SER A 279 24.00 14.37 6.82
N PRO A 280 23.85 14.31 5.49
CA PRO A 280 24.89 14.82 4.63
C PRO A 280 24.70 16.32 4.47
N ARG A 281 25.47 17.10 5.25
CA ARG A 281 26.23 18.19 4.61
C ARG A 281 27.04 17.52 3.52
N HIS A 282 26.54 17.48 2.27
CA HIS A 282 27.30 17.27 1.03
C HIS A 282 26.33 17.32 -0.15
N PHE A 283 25.96 18.54 -0.53
CA PHE A 283 25.55 18.89 -1.88
C PHE A 283 26.40 20.09 -2.30
N ALA A 284 27.71 19.87 -2.45
CA ALA A 284 28.64 20.90 -2.93
C ALA A 284 29.78 20.38 -3.82
N GLU A 285 29.88 19.09 -4.13
CA GLU A 285 31.04 18.56 -4.89
C GLU A 285 30.69 17.82 -6.20
N ILE A 286 29.49 18.03 -6.75
CA ILE A 286 29.17 17.60 -8.14
C ILE A 286 28.97 18.81 -9.06
N ALA A 287 29.76 19.86 -8.84
CA ALA A 287 29.86 21.01 -9.77
C ALA A 287 31.23 21.73 -9.68
N GLY A 288 32.31 21.00 -9.40
CA GLY A 288 33.65 21.58 -9.24
C GLY A 288 34.73 20.67 -9.79
N GLY A 289 34.74 20.47 -11.11
CA GLY A 289 35.85 19.85 -11.85
C GLY A 289 36.48 20.89 -12.78
N ASP A 290 37.58 21.46 -12.31
CA ASP A 290 38.71 22.10 -13.00
C ASP A 290 38.53 22.61 -14.44
N VAL A 291 38.47 23.94 -14.57
CA VAL A 291 39.04 24.65 -15.72
C VAL A 291 40.52 24.87 -15.41
N GLU A 292 41.38 24.07 -16.04
CA GLU A 292 42.83 24.27 -16.06
C GLU A 292 43.19 25.70 -16.47
N ARG A 293 44.01 26.36 -15.64
CA ARG A 293 44.83 27.50 -16.07
C ARG A 293 46.14 26.94 -16.60
N GLY A 294 46.31 26.98 -17.92
CA GLY A 294 47.62 26.95 -18.57
C GLY A 294 48.18 28.38 -18.69
N VAL A 295 49.45 28.52 -18.31
CA VAL A 295 50.31 29.70 -18.48
C VAL A 295 50.44 30.08 -19.96
#